data_AF-A0A7G8Q1S4-F1
#
_entry.id   AF-A0A7G8Q1S4-F1
#
_cell.length_a   1.000
_cell.length_b   1.000
_cell.length_c   1.000
_cell.angle_alpha   90.00
_cell.angle_beta   90.00
_cell.angle_gamma   90.00
#
_symmetry.space_group_name_H-M   'P 1'
#
loop_
_entity.id
_entity.type
_entity.pdbx_description
1 polymer ?
#
loop_
_entity_poly.entity_id
_entity_poly.type
_entity_poly.pdbx_seq_one_letter_code
_entity_poly.pdbx_strand_id
1 'polypeptide(L)'
;MTDNIRLHLPAELLGAYDRSTSRMTPTLMKVRFGNTPAIAKRTSEAAALADAADQARRAWESIHSLHWSSASDTTATEGARLVRSAKFAKQQMEQINTATDAALTAAERRLETLKAKMDAAIAPPASAGVATMDAEARAMLRATTDPAAALKLARAHPRAVATASPELCGLAPEVHANIRTEHLRTTLPEETADYSDLLEAVQAAGAARKELESSANDMIDFSTAGRLAGGAA
;
A
#
# COMPACT_ATOMS: atom_id res chain seq x y z
N MET A 1 -26.94 -7.61 -15.37
CA MET A 1 -27.61 -8.56 -14.44
C MET A 1 -28.16 -7.87 -13.17
N THR A 2 -28.23 -6.53 -13.14
CA THR A 2 -28.56 -5.71 -11.95
C THR A 2 -30.00 -5.21 -11.89
N ASP A 3 -30.75 -5.24 -12.99
CA ASP A 3 -32.08 -4.61 -13.03
C ASP A 3 -33.18 -5.41 -12.29
N ASN A 4 -32.94 -6.68 -11.97
CA ASN A 4 -33.96 -7.54 -11.35
C ASN A 4 -33.95 -7.48 -9.81
N ILE A 5 -32.82 -7.17 -9.18
CA ILE A 5 -32.71 -7.11 -7.71
C ILE A 5 -33.55 -5.95 -7.15
N ARG A 6 -33.53 -4.81 -7.84
CA ARG A 6 -34.26 -3.60 -7.45
C ARG A 6 -35.78 -3.83 -7.36
N LEU A 7 -36.36 -4.70 -8.19
CA LEU A 7 -37.80 -4.98 -8.21
C LEU A 7 -38.27 -5.79 -6.99
N HIS A 8 -37.36 -6.51 -6.35
CA HIS A 8 -37.66 -7.42 -5.25
C HIS A 8 -37.11 -6.94 -3.91
N LEU A 9 -36.51 -5.75 -3.88
CA LEU A 9 -35.97 -5.17 -2.66
C LEU A 9 -37.09 -4.50 -1.82
N PRO A 10 -37.11 -4.67 -0.49
CA PRO A 10 -37.99 -3.89 0.38
C PRO A 10 -37.80 -2.38 0.21
N ALA A 11 -38.89 -1.60 0.33
CA ALA A 11 -38.88 -0.16 0.09
C ALA A 11 -37.86 0.59 0.98
N GLU A 12 -37.72 0.16 2.23
CA GLU A 12 -36.79 0.70 3.21
C GLU A 12 -35.32 0.55 2.79
N LEU A 13 -35.01 -0.48 1.99
CA LEU A 13 -33.67 -0.80 1.53
C LEU A 13 -33.34 -0.20 0.16
N LEU A 14 -34.34 0.20 -0.64
CA LEU A 14 -34.13 0.73 -2.00
C LEU A 14 -33.22 1.96 -2.01
N GLY A 15 -33.43 2.88 -1.07
CA GLY A 15 -32.59 4.08 -0.95
C GLY A 15 -31.13 3.75 -0.58
N ALA A 16 -30.91 2.72 0.25
CA ALA A 16 -29.57 2.25 0.59
C ALA A 16 -28.91 1.52 -0.59
N TYR A 17 -29.67 0.71 -1.33
CA TYR A 17 -29.22 0.04 -2.54
C TYR A 17 -28.77 1.03 -3.62
N ASP A 18 -29.59 2.05 -3.91
CA ASP A 18 -29.27 3.08 -4.91
C ASP A 18 -28.00 3.88 -4.54
N ARG A 19 -27.89 4.27 -3.26
CA ARG A 19 -26.67 4.93 -2.74
C ARG A 19 -25.45 4.01 -2.80
N SER A 20 -25.59 2.72 -2.54
CA SER A 20 -24.46 1.79 -2.61
C SER A 20 -24.04 1.54 -4.06
N THR A 21 -24.99 1.38 -4.98
CA THR A 21 -24.73 1.06 -6.39
C THR A 21 -24.12 2.26 -7.12
N SER A 22 -24.56 3.48 -6.81
CA SER A 22 -23.89 4.70 -7.30
C SER A 22 -22.44 4.79 -6.82
N ARG A 23 -22.08 4.20 -5.67
CA ARG A 23 -20.69 4.09 -5.17
C ARG A 23 -19.87 2.94 -5.80
N MET A 24 -20.50 2.07 -6.61
CA MET A 24 -19.87 0.94 -7.31
C MET A 24 -19.45 1.27 -8.74
N THR A 25 -19.52 2.53 -9.17
CA THR A 25 -19.07 2.91 -10.52
C THR A 25 -17.57 2.62 -10.68
N PRO A 26 -17.08 2.24 -11.88
CA PRO A 26 -15.66 1.96 -12.09
C PRO A 26 -14.74 3.10 -11.61
N THR A 27 -15.16 4.35 -11.83
CA THR A 27 -14.43 5.54 -11.37
C THR A 27 -14.34 5.61 -9.85
N LEU A 28 -15.45 5.41 -9.12
CA LEU A 28 -15.42 5.47 -7.66
C LEU A 28 -14.71 4.25 -7.06
N MET A 29 -14.87 3.08 -7.66
CA MET A 29 -14.13 1.88 -7.28
C MET A 29 -12.61 2.10 -7.38
N LYS A 30 -12.16 2.76 -8.45
CA LYS A 30 -10.75 3.18 -8.62
C LYS A 30 -10.31 4.23 -7.60
N VAL A 31 -11.19 5.14 -7.20
CA VAL A 31 -10.87 6.14 -6.15
C VAL A 31 -10.74 5.47 -4.78
N ARG A 32 -11.63 4.53 -4.46
CA ARG A 32 -11.70 3.88 -3.15
C ARG A 32 -10.60 2.84 -2.94
N PHE A 33 -10.44 1.94 -3.91
CA PHE A 33 -9.46 0.85 -3.84
C PHE A 33 -8.12 1.19 -4.51
N GLY A 34 -7.99 2.41 -5.05
CA GLY A 34 -6.81 2.85 -5.78
C GLY A 34 -6.75 2.36 -7.23
N ASN A 35 -5.72 2.79 -7.94
CA ASN A 35 -5.42 2.34 -9.30
C ASN A 35 -4.46 1.15 -9.27
N THR A 36 -4.94 0.00 -8.81
CA THR A 36 -4.14 -1.24 -8.71
C THR A 36 -3.40 -1.65 -9.99
N PRO A 37 -3.92 -1.45 -11.22
CA PRO A 37 -3.15 -1.72 -12.45
C PRO A 37 -1.97 -0.78 -12.70
N ALA A 38 -1.89 0.36 -12.00
CA ALA A 38 -0.78 1.30 -12.11
C ALA A 38 0.36 1.02 -11.12
N ILE A 39 0.18 0.08 -10.17
CA ILE A 39 1.25 -0.36 -9.28
C ILE A 39 2.28 -1.10 -10.12
N ALA A 40 3.55 -0.67 -10.06
CA ALA A 40 4.62 -1.33 -10.75
C ALA A 40 4.85 -2.75 -10.20
N LYS A 41 4.89 -3.74 -11.09
CA LYS A 41 5.03 -5.18 -10.75
C LYS A 41 6.44 -5.69 -11.06
N ARG A 42 7.48 -4.92 -10.72
CA ARG A 42 8.88 -5.26 -11.02
C ARG A 42 9.37 -6.49 -10.25
N THR A 43 8.88 -6.67 -9.03
CA THR A 43 9.21 -7.81 -8.16
C THR A 43 7.99 -8.72 -7.99
N SER A 44 8.26 -9.99 -7.66
CA SER A 44 7.20 -10.96 -7.32
C SER A 44 6.35 -10.50 -6.14
N GLU A 45 6.96 -9.85 -5.16
CA GLU A 45 6.33 -9.35 -3.95
C GLU A 45 5.43 -8.14 -4.26
N ALA A 46 5.89 -7.20 -5.09
CA ALA A 46 5.07 -6.09 -5.56
C ALA A 46 3.89 -6.58 -6.41
N ALA A 47 4.12 -7.59 -7.26
CA ALA A 47 3.05 -8.23 -8.02
C ALA A 47 2.00 -8.89 -7.10
N ALA A 48 2.45 -9.63 -6.09
CA ALA A 48 1.56 -10.28 -5.11
C ALA A 48 0.73 -9.27 -4.31
N LEU A 49 1.33 -8.15 -3.89
CA LEU A 49 0.61 -7.07 -3.19
C LEU A 49 -0.40 -6.36 -4.10
N ALA A 50 -0.01 -6.07 -5.35
CA ALA A 50 -0.93 -5.50 -6.33
C ALA A 50 -2.11 -6.44 -6.61
N ASP A 51 -1.85 -7.74 -6.71
CA ASP A 51 -2.88 -8.76 -6.88
C ASP A 51 -3.77 -8.89 -5.64
N ALA A 52 -3.23 -8.78 -4.43
CA ALA A 52 -4.00 -8.77 -3.19
C ALA A 52 -4.93 -7.54 -3.12
N ALA A 53 -4.45 -6.36 -3.52
CA ALA A 53 -5.26 -5.15 -3.60
C ALA A 53 -6.41 -5.30 -4.62
N ASP A 54 -6.14 -5.90 -5.78
CA ASP A 54 -7.15 -6.20 -6.80
C ASP A 54 -8.17 -7.23 -6.31
N GLN A 55 -7.72 -8.24 -5.56
CA GLN A 55 -8.61 -9.23 -4.95
C GLN A 55 -9.51 -8.60 -3.88
N ALA A 56 -9.01 -7.64 -3.09
CA ALA A 56 -9.84 -6.90 -2.13
C ALA A 56 -10.98 -6.15 -2.82
N ARG A 57 -10.69 -5.49 -3.95
CA ARG A 57 -11.71 -4.83 -4.80
C ARG A 57 -12.78 -5.83 -5.29
N ARG A 58 -12.36 -6.97 -5.83
CA ARG A 58 -13.26 -8.03 -6.33
C ARG A 58 -14.07 -8.68 -5.20
N ALA A 59 -13.47 -8.82 -4.03
CA ALA A 59 -14.15 -9.32 -2.84
C ALA A 59 -15.28 -8.35 -2.43
N TRP A 60 -15.03 -7.05 -2.44
CA TRP A 60 -16.07 -6.05 -2.18
C TRP A 60 -17.22 -6.13 -3.21
N GLU A 61 -16.92 -6.25 -4.50
CA GLU A 61 -17.94 -6.45 -5.56
C GLU A 61 -18.80 -7.70 -5.29
N SER A 62 -18.16 -8.78 -4.86
CA SER A 62 -18.84 -10.04 -4.54
C SER A 62 -19.71 -9.92 -3.29
N ILE A 63 -19.20 -9.27 -2.23
CA ILE A 63 -19.92 -8.99 -0.99
C ILE A 63 -21.13 -8.10 -1.25
N HIS A 64 -20.96 -7.03 -2.02
CA HIS A 64 -22.04 -6.12 -2.42
C HIS A 64 -23.14 -6.88 -3.17
N SER A 65 -22.77 -7.63 -4.20
CA SER A 65 -23.71 -8.41 -5.00
C SER A 65 -24.50 -9.41 -4.15
N LEU A 66 -23.81 -10.22 -3.33
CA LEU A 66 -24.47 -11.23 -2.50
C LEU A 66 -25.34 -10.60 -1.41
N HIS A 67 -24.90 -9.49 -0.81
CA HIS A 67 -25.67 -8.81 0.23
C HIS A 67 -27.04 -8.40 -0.31
N TRP A 68 -27.07 -7.75 -1.47
CA TRP A 68 -28.32 -7.27 -2.05
C TRP A 68 -29.16 -8.40 -2.65
N SER A 69 -28.55 -9.43 -3.23
CA SER A 69 -29.31 -10.62 -3.65
C SER A 69 -29.92 -11.34 -2.45
N SER A 70 -29.19 -11.43 -1.34
CA SER A 70 -29.71 -12.00 -0.09
C SER A 70 -30.82 -11.14 0.48
N ALA A 71 -30.68 -9.81 0.49
CA ALA A 71 -31.72 -8.89 0.94
C ALA A 71 -33.04 -9.01 0.14
N SER A 72 -32.95 -9.32 -1.16
CA SER A 72 -34.10 -9.56 -2.03
C SER A 72 -34.73 -10.95 -1.93
N ASP A 73 -34.11 -11.89 -1.20
CA ASP A 73 -34.61 -13.27 -1.06
C ASP A 73 -35.83 -13.32 -0.12
N THR A 74 -37.02 -13.31 -0.71
CA THR A 74 -38.30 -13.36 0.01
C THR A 74 -38.59 -14.71 0.67
N THR A 75 -37.84 -15.76 0.34
CA THR A 75 -38.02 -17.10 0.90
C THR A 75 -37.36 -17.29 2.26
N ALA A 76 -36.42 -16.40 2.61
CA ALA A 76 -35.70 -16.42 3.88
C ALA A 76 -36.27 -15.42 4.89
N THR A 77 -36.08 -15.67 6.19
CA THR A 77 -36.35 -14.65 7.21
C THR A 77 -35.31 -13.54 7.13
N GLU A 78 -35.66 -12.34 7.63
CA GLU A 78 -34.73 -11.21 7.65
C GLU A 78 -33.42 -11.54 8.38
N GLY A 79 -33.52 -12.19 9.55
CA GLY A 79 -32.35 -12.63 10.29
C GLY A 79 -31.49 -13.63 9.50
N ALA A 80 -32.10 -14.57 8.77
CA ALA A 80 -31.37 -15.52 7.94
C ALA A 80 -30.65 -14.83 6.77
N ARG A 81 -31.27 -13.82 6.14
CA ARG A 81 -30.63 -13.01 5.07
C ARG A 81 -29.40 -12.26 5.58
N LEU A 82 -29.52 -11.64 6.75
CA LEU A 82 -28.44 -10.87 7.37
C LEU A 82 -27.28 -11.79 7.77
N VAL A 83 -27.56 -12.92 8.42
CA VAL A 83 -26.54 -13.92 8.81
C VAL A 83 -25.83 -14.49 7.57
N ARG A 84 -26.57 -14.79 6.49
CA ARG A 84 -25.99 -15.27 5.22
C ARG A 84 -25.00 -14.25 4.64
N SER A 85 -25.40 -12.99 4.56
CA SER A 85 -24.56 -11.89 4.05
C SER A 85 -23.30 -11.70 4.90
N ALA A 86 -23.46 -11.66 6.22
CA ALA A 86 -22.36 -11.49 7.17
C ALA A 86 -21.38 -12.66 7.15
N LYS A 87 -21.87 -13.90 7.07
CA LYS A 87 -21.02 -15.09 7.00
C LYS A 87 -20.15 -15.09 5.75
N PHE A 88 -20.75 -14.80 4.60
CA PHE A 88 -20.00 -14.72 3.34
C PHE A 88 -18.97 -13.59 3.36
N ALA A 89 -19.36 -12.41 3.83
CA ALA A 89 -18.44 -11.28 3.91
C ALA A 89 -17.26 -11.56 4.85
N LYS A 90 -17.50 -12.19 6.01
CA LYS A 90 -16.43 -12.64 6.92
C LYS A 90 -15.48 -13.61 6.22
N GLN A 91 -16.00 -14.62 5.51
CA GLN A 91 -15.18 -15.58 4.79
C GLN A 91 -14.32 -14.90 3.70
N GLN A 92 -14.90 -13.98 2.93
CA GLN A 92 -14.16 -13.22 1.91
C GLN A 92 -13.08 -12.34 2.54
N MET A 93 -13.40 -11.59 3.60
CA MET A 93 -12.43 -10.75 4.30
C MET A 93 -11.29 -11.56 4.92
N GLU A 94 -11.59 -12.73 5.51
CA GLU A 94 -10.57 -13.62 6.09
C GLU A 94 -9.60 -14.15 5.01
N GLN A 95 -10.11 -14.55 3.85
CA GLN A 95 -9.28 -14.98 2.73
C GLN A 95 -8.36 -13.86 2.23
N ILE A 96 -8.90 -12.65 2.05
CA ILE A 96 -8.13 -11.49 1.60
C ILE A 96 -7.10 -11.07 2.66
N ASN A 97 -7.48 -11.06 3.94
CA ASN A 97 -6.57 -10.72 5.03
C ASN A 97 -5.41 -11.71 5.09
N THR A 98 -5.69 -13.01 5.01
CA THR A 98 -4.65 -14.06 4.97
C THR A 98 -3.71 -13.89 3.78
N ALA A 99 -4.24 -13.66 2.57
CA ALA A 99 -3.43 -13.46 1.38
C ALA A 99 -2.58 -12.17 1.47
N THR A 100 -3.16 -11.09 2.00
CA THR A 100 -2.47 -9.81 2.17
C THR A 100 -1.37 -9.92 3.22
N ASP A 101 -1.62 -10.57 4.35
CA ASP A 101 -0.64 -10.77 5.42
C ASP A 101 0.56 -11.60 4.93
N ALA A 102 0.31 -12.64 4.14
CA ALA A 102 1.36 -13.43 3.51
C ALA A 102 2.21 -12.60 2.53
N ALA A 103 1.56 -11.78 1.69
CA ALA A 103 2.25 -10.90 0.75
C ALA A 103 3.05 -9.80 1.46
N LEU A 104 2.50 -9.21 2.53
CA LEU A 104 3.18 -8.21 3.35
C LEU A 104 4.41 -8.79 4.04
N THR A 105 4.29 -9.99 4.62
CA THR A 105 5.43 -10.67 5.27
C THR A 105 6.58 -10.91 4.27
N ALA A 106 6.26 -11.32 3.04
CA ALA A 106 7.26 -11.50 1.99
C ALA A 106 7.89 -10.16 1.56
N ALA A 107 7.05 -9.12 1.40
CA ALA A 107 7.49 -7.78 1.05
C ALA A 107 8.39 -7.16 2.13
N GLU A 108 8.09 -7.33 3.41
CA GLU A 108 8.91 -6.85 4.53
C GLU A 108 10.32 -7.44 4.48
N ARG A 109 10.44 -8.77 4.32
CA ARG A 109 11.75 -9.43 4.17
C ARG A 109 12.52 -8.92 2.95
N ARG A 110 11.82 -8.66 1.85
CA ARG A 110 12.42 -8.11 0.63
C ARG A 110 12.88 -6.67 0.84
N LEU A 111 12.08 -5.83 1.52
CA LEU A 111 12.43 -4.46 1.88
C LEU A 111 13.65 -4.42 2.81
N GLU A 112 13.73 -5.31 3.80
CA GLU A 112 14.90 -5.45 4.67
C GLU A 112 16.16 -5.80 3.86
N THR A 113 16.04 -6.74 2.92
CA THR A 113 17.15 -7.14 2.05
C THR A 113 17.62 -5.99 1.15
N LEU A 114 16.68 -5.27 0.52
CA LEU A 114 16.96 -4.11 -0.32
C LEU A 114 17.58 -2.98 0.51
N LYS A 115 17.04 -2.72 1.71
CA LYS A 115 17.57 -1.74 2.65
C LYS A 115 19.01 -2.08 3.05
N ALA A 116 19.29 -3.33 3.40
CA ALA A 116 20.64 -3.77 3.75
C ALA A 116 21.64 -3.56 2.59
N LYS A 117 21.22 -3.83 1.34
CA LYS A 117 22.03 -3.54 0.15
C LYS A 117 22.30 -2.05 -0.04
N MET A 118 21.26 -1.21 0.11
CA MET A 118 21.40 0.25 0.03
C MET A 118 22.31 0.76 1.14
N ASP A 119 22.12 0.31 2.38
CA ASP A 119 22.93 0.68 3.54
C ASP A 119 24.40 0.23 3.38
N ALA A 120 24.65 -0.92 2.74
CA ALA A 120 25.99 -1.35 2.40
C ALA A 120 26.65 -0.48 1.31
N ALA A 121 25.87 -0.02 0.32
CA ALA A 121 26.39 0.84 -0.76
C ALA A 121 26.78 2.24 -0.28
N ILE A 122 26.22 2.70 0.83
CA ILE A 122 26.55 3.97 1.50
C ILE A 122 27.38 3.75 2.77
N ALA A 123 27.93 2.56 2.96
CA ALA A 123 28.90 2.32 4.02
C ALA A 123 30.21 3.09 3.71
N PRO A 124 30.92 3.56 4.75
CA PRO A 124 32.25 4.12 4.56
C PRO A 124 33.18 3.16 3.80
N PRO A 125 34.04 3.66 2.89
CA PRO A 125 34.92 2.81 2.12
C PRO A 125 35.94 2.09 3.01
N ALA A 126 36.16 0.80 2.76
CA ALA A 126 37.12 -0.01 3.52
C ALA A 126 38.59 0.36 3.26
N SER A 127 38.89 0.95 2.10
CA SER A 127 40.25 1.39 1.75
C SER A 127 40.58 2.72 2.42
N ALA A 128 41.66 2.75 3.19
CA ALA A 128 42.14 3.96 3.86
C ALA A 128 42.40 5.12 2.87
N GLY A 129 42.97 4.83 1.70
CA GLY A 129 43.22 5.87 0.68
C GLY A 129 41.93 6.50 0.16
N VAL A 130 40.91 5.68 -0.09
CA VAL A 130 39.58 6.15 -0.54
C VAL A 130 38.88 6.94 0.57
N ALA A 131 38.98 6.47 1.81
CA ALA A 131 38.43 7.17 2.98
C ALA A 131 39.06 8.56 3.18
N THR A 132 40.37 8.69 2.96
CA THR A 132 41.08 9.98 3.01
C THR A 132 40.57 10.93 1.93
N MET A 133 40.44 10.46 0.67
CA MET A 133 39.90 11.29 -0.42
C MET A 133 38.48 11.79 -0.11
N ASP A 134 37.62 10.93 0.45
CA ASP A 134 36.25 11.31 0.84
C ASP A 134 36.23 12.27 2.04
N ALA A 135 37.20 12.17 2.95
CA ALA A 135 37.37 13.13 4.04
C ALA A 135 37.84 14.51 3.53
N GLU A 136 38.76 14.54 2.56
CA GLU A 136 39.23 15.77 1.92
C GLU A 136 38.09 16.47 1.16
N ALA A 137 37.30 15.72 0.37
CA ALA A 137 36.13 16.27 -0.32
C ALA A 137 35.12 16.89 0.66
N ARG A 138 34.86 16.21 1.79
CA ARG A 138 34.00 16.74 2.87
C ARG A 138 34.60 17.98 3.55
N ALA A 139 35.92 18.02 3.74
CA ALA A 139 36.59 19.21 4.28
C ALA A 139 36.46 20.41 3.33
N MET A 140 36.61 20.20 2.02
CA MET A 140 36.39 21.24 1.00
C MET A 140 34.94 21.73 1.00
N LEU A 141 33.96 20.81 1.15
CA LEU A 141 32.54 21.16 1.28
C LEU A 141 32.28 22.07 2.47
N ARG A 142 32.78 21.70 3.67
CA ARG A 142 32.61 22.51 4.88
C ARG A 142 33.32 23.86 4.82
N ALA A 143 34.42 23.95 4.09
CA ALA A 143 35.16 25.20 3.90
C ALA A 143 34.48 26.14 2.87
N THR A 144 33.56 25.63 2.05
CA THR A 144 32.88 26.41 1.02
C THR A 144 31.72 27.19 1.63
N THR A 145 31.85 28.52 1.69
CA THR A 145 30.83 29.40 2.30
C THR A 145 29.69 29.77 1.37
N ASP A 146 29.88 29.65 0.05
CA ASP A 146 28.83 29.84 -0.96
C ASP A 146 27.99 28.56 -1.10
N PRO A 147 26.68 28.57 -0.77
CA PRO A 147 25.81 27.41 -0.87
C PRO A 147 25.72 26.82 -2.28
N ALA A 148 25.79 27.66 -3.32
CA ALA A 148 25.70 27.19 -4.71
C ALA A 148 26.97 26.43 -5.12
N ALA A 149 28.15 26.96 -4.79
CA ALA A 149 29.42 26.28 -4.97
C ALA A 149 29.50 24.98 -4.15
N ALA A 150 29.03 24.99 -2.89
CA ALA A 150 29.00 23.81 -2.03
C ALA A 150 28.12 22.69 -2.63
N LEU A 151 26.92 23.03 -3.13
CA LEU A 151 26.04 22.08 -3.81
C LEU A 151 26.67 21.49 -5.08
N LYS A 152 27.35 22.33 -5.87
CA LYS A 152 28.06 21.88 -7.08
C LYS A 152 29.17 20.90 -6.74
N LEU A 153 29.97 21.21 -5.70
CA LEU A 153 31.03 20.33 -5.22
C LEU A 153 30.47 19.02 -4.67
N ALA A 154 29.33 19.07 -3.97
CA ALA A 154 28.70 17.90 -3.38
C ALA A 154 28.21 16.92 -4.44
N ARG A 155 27.67 17.44 -5.56
CA ARG A 155 27.30 16.66 -6.74
C ARG A 155 28.49 16.13 -7.54
N ALA A 156 29.65 16.79 -7.48
CA ALA A 156 30.89 16.29 -8.09
C ALA A 156 31.49 15.13 -7.29
N HIS A 157 31.24 15.08 -5.97
CA HIS A 157 31.74 14.03 -5.07
C HIS A 157 30.61 13.35 -4.28
N PRO A 158 29.62 12.73 -4.97
CA PRO A 158 28.39 12.25 -4.32
C PRO A 158 28.65 11.12 -3.32
N ARG A 159 29.66 10.26 -3.54
CA ARG A 159 30.04 9.19 -2.60
C ARG A 159 30.48 9.75 -1.24
N ALA A 160 31.32 10.79 -1.26
CA ALA A 160 31.84 11.41 -0.05
C ALA A 160 30.72 12.00 0.82
N VAL A 161 29.64 12.47 0.18
CA VAL A 161 28.45 12.97 0.87
C VAL A 161 27.58 11.81 1.37
N ALA A 162 27.30 10.83 0.51
CA ALA A 162 26.37 9.74 0.80
C ALA A 162 26.86 8.82 1.94
N THR A 163 28.17 8.63 2.09
CA THR A 163 28.79 7.73 3.07
C THR A 163 29.03 8.34 4.46
N ALA A 164 28.64 9.60 4.65
CA ALA A 164 28.84 10.35 5.88
C ALA A 164 27.52 10.90 6.43
N SER A 165 27.50 11.29 7.70
CA SER A 165 26.37 12.01 8.28
C SER A 165 26.30 13.46 7.77
N PRO A 166 25.12 14.10 7.79
CA PRO A 166 24.96 15.48 7.32
C PRO A 166 25.93 16.48 7.99
N GLU A 167 26.21 16.29 9.28
CA GLU A 167 27.08 17.16 10.08
C GLU A 167 28.53 17.12 9.58
N LEU A 168 28.99 15.96 9.11
CA LEU A 168 30.33 15.81 8.55
C LEU A 168 30.47 16.45 7.17
N CYS A 169 29.36 16.68 6.47
CA CYS A 169 29.35 17.30 5.15
C CYS A 169 29.14 18.82 5.20
N GLY A 170 28.61 19.36 6.31
CA GLY A 170 28.26 20.77 6.42
C GLY A 170 27.09 21.19 5.51
N LEU A 171 26.25 20.24 5.12
CA LEU A 171 25.09 20.46 4.25
C LEU A 171 23.81 20.46 5.07
N ALA A 172 22.79 21.18 4.59
CA ALA A 172 21.44 21.07 5.14
C ALA A 172 20.94 19.61 5.02
N PRO A 173 20.18 19.08 6.01
CA PRO A 173 19.71 17.70 6.00
C PRO A 173 18.96 17.29 4.73
N GLU A 174 18.13 18.18 4.19
CA GLU A 174 17.35 17.92 2.97
C GLU A 174 18.25 17.81 1.74
N VAL A 175 19.29 18.64 1.65
CA VAL A 175 20.27 18.60 0.56
C VAL A 175 21.11 17.33 0.62
N HIS A 176 21.55 16.96 1.83
CA HIS A 176 22.27 15.71 2.07
C HIS A 176 21.43 14.50 1.66
N ALA A 177 20.17 14.44 2.12
CA ALA A 177 19.25 13.36 1.78
C ALA A 177 19.06 13.24 0.25
N ASN A 178 18.88 14.36 -0.44
CA ASN A 178 18.74 14.37 -1.90
C ASN A 178 19.98 13.80 -2.61
N ILE A 179 21.18 14.24 -2.24
CA ILE A 179 22.42 13.75 -2.87
C ILE A 179 22.64 12.27 -2.55
N ARG A 180 22.31 11.83 -1.33
CA ARG A 180 22.36 10.41 -0.95
C ARG A 180 21.40 9.57 -1.80
N THR A 181 20.18 10.05 -2.03
CA THR A 181 19.22 9.39 -2.94
C THR A 181 19.69 9.40 -4.39
N GLU A 182 20.21 10.52 -4.90
CA GLU A 182 20.79 10.62 -6.25
C GLU A 182 21.95 9.63 -6.42
N HIS A 183 22.83 9.53 -5.42
CA HIS A 183 23.94 8.58 -5.41
C HIS A 183 23.44 7.14 -5.48
N LEU A 184 22.51 6.76 -4.60
CA LEU A 184 21.92 5.42 -4.58
C LEU A 184 21.22 5.06 -5.90
N ARG A 185 20.48 5.99 -6.50
CA ARG A 185 19.84 5.77 -7.82
C ARG A 185 20.85 5.56 -8.95
N THR A 186 22.05 6.11 -8.81
CA THR A 186 23.12 5.95 -9.80
C THR A 186 23.90 4.67 -9.58
N THR A 187 24.14 4.27 -8.32
CA THR A 187 24.95 3.08 -7.99
C THR A 187 24.15 1.79 -7.94
N LEU A 188 22.89 1.86 -7.49
CA LEU A 188 21.96 0.75 -7.36
C LEU A 188 20.59 1.11 -7.97
N PRO A 189 20.54 1.36 -9.30
CA PRO A 189 19.30 1.82 -9.95
C PRO A 189 18.15 0.82 -9.81
N GLU A 190 18.44 -0.47 -9.92
CA GLU A 190 17.42 -1.53 -9.82
C GLU A 190 16.91 -1.69 -8.39
N GLU A 191 17.79 -1.80 -7.39
CA GLU A 191 17.35 -1.91 -5.99
C GLU A 191 16.57 -0.69 -5.50
N THR A 192 16.96 0.52 -5.93
CA THR A 192 16.24 1.73 -5.53
C THR A 192 14.87 1.83 -6.19
N ALA A 193 14.75 1.43 -7.46
CA ALA A 193 13.45 1.32 -8.13
C ALA A 193 12.57 0.26 -7.47
N ASP A 194 13.10 -0.96 -7.26
CA ASP A 194 12.40 -2.06 -6.59
C ASP A 194 11.92 -1.67 -5.19
N TYR A 195 12.75 -0.95 -4.41
CA TYR A 195 12.39 -0.52 -3.06
C TYR A 195 11.25 0.51 -3.07
N SER A 196 11.29 1.49 -3.99
CA SER A 196 10.23 2.48 -4.14
C SER A 196 8.91 1.83 -4.56
N ASP A 197 8.95 1.00 -5.59
CA ASP A 197 7.76 0.32 -6.13
C ASP A 197 7.14 -0.62 -5.10
N LEU A 198 7.97 -1.32 -4.33
CA LEU A 198 7.49 -2.23 -3.28
C LEU A 198 6.85 -1.45 -2.12
N LEU A 199 7.37 -0.28 -1.74
CA LEU A 199 6.72 0.58 -0.75
C LEU A 199 5.35 1.08 -1.23
N GLU A 200 5.24 1.49 -2.49
CA GLU A 200 3.96 1.88 -3.08
C GLU A 200 2.96 0.72 -3.10
N ALA A 201 3.42 -0.49 -3.46
CA ALA A 201 2.59 -1.69 -3.45
C ALA A 201 2.10 -2.05 -2.03
N VAL A 202 2.96 -1.93 -1.01
CA VAL A 202 2.59 -2.16 0.40
C VAL A 202 1.50 -1.17 0.84
N GLN A 203 1.68 0.12 0.53
CA GLN A 203 0.70 1.15 0.87
C GLN A 203 -0.65 0.90 0.18
N ALA A 204 -0.62 0.55 -1.11
CA ALA A 204 -1.83 0.28 -1.88
C ALA A 204 -2.58 -0.96 -1.38
N ALA A 205 -1.89 -2.05 -1.07
CA ALA A 205 -2.49 -3.26 -0.51
C ALA A 205 -3.10 -3.00 0.88
N GLY A 206 -2.39 -2.28 1.75
CA GLY A 206 -2.91 -1.88 3.06
C GLY A 206 -4.15 -1.00 2.97
N ALA A 207 -4.15 -0.02 2.05
CA ALA A 207 -5.29 0.84 1.81
C ALA A 207 -6.50 0.06 1.26
N ALA A 208 -6.29 -0.83 0.29
CA ALA A 208 -7.35 -1.64 -0.30
C ALA A 208 -7.99 -2.60 0.72
N ARG A 209 -7.19 -3.22 1.59
CA ARG A 209 -7.68 -4.04 2.70
C ARG A 209 -8.55 -3.22 3.66
N LYS A 210 -8.05 -2.06 4.10
CA LYS A 210 -8.80 -1.18 5.01
C LYS A 210 -10.11 -0.71 4.38
N GLU A 211 -10.11 -0.41 3.09
CA GLU A 211 -11.30 -0.01 2.36
C GLU A 211 -12.33 -1.14 2.23
N LEU A 212 -11.88 -2.38 2.00
CA LEU A 212 -12.75 -3.57 2.01
C LEU A 212 -13.45 -3.71 3.36
N GLU A 213 -12.68 -3.65 4.45
CA GLU A 213 -13.21 -3.76 5.81
C GLU A 213 -14.19 -2.62 6.13
N SER A 214 -13.84 -1.37 5.82
CA SER A 214 -14.72 -0.22 6.03
C SER A 214 -16.01 -0.35 5.23
N SER A 215 -15.91 -0.68 3.94
CA SER A 215 -17.08 -0.83 3.06
C SER A 215 -18.03 -1.93 3.52
N ALA A 216 -17.47 -3.07 3.96
CA ALA A 216 -18.26 -4.18 4.47
C ALA A 216 -18.99 -3.78 5.76
N ASN A 217 -18.32 -3.10 6.69
CA ASN A 217 -18.92 -2.64 7.95
C ASN A 217 -19.99 -1.56 7.75
N ASP A 218 -19.82 -0.67 6.76
CA ASP A 218 -20.82 0.34 6.44
C ASP A 218 -22.11 -0.26 5.88
N MET A 219 -22.04 -1.44 5.25
CA MET A 219 -23.17 -2.08 4.58
C MET A 219 -23.81 -3.19 5.41
N ILE A 220 -23.02 -3.95 6.18
CA ILE A 220 -23.48 -5.14 6.90
C ILE A 220 -23.37 -4.91 8.40
N ASP A 221 -24.50 -5.04 9.11
CA ASP A 221 -24.49 -5.09 10.57
C ASP A 221 -24.00 -6.47 11.06
N PHE A 222 -22.68 -6.62 11.11
CA PHE A 222 -22.02 -7.82 11.61
C PHE A 222 -22.35 -8.13 13.07
N SER A 223 -22.68 -7.11 13.87
CA SER A 223 -22.97 -7.26 15.30
C SER A 223 -24.31 -7.94 15.53
N THR A 224 -25.36 -7.47 14.84
CA THR A 224 -26.69 -8.07 14.88
C THR A 224 -26.68 -9.46 14.24
N ALA A 225 -25.98 -9.63 13.12
CA ALA A 225 -25.77 -10.94 12.52
C ALA A 225 -25.12 -11.94 13.50
N GLY A 226 -24.12 -11.49 14.27
CA GLY A 226 -23.46 -12.29 15.30
C GLY A 226 -24.40 -12.75 16.41
N ARG A 227 -25.26 -11.85 16.92
CA ARG A 227 -26.25 -12.17 17.95
C ARG A 227 -27.30 -13.19 17.46
N LEU A 228 -27.81 -12.97 16.25
CA LEU A 228 -28.80 -13.86 15.63
C LEU A 228 -28.24 -15.26 15.34
N ALA A 229 -26.97 -15.34 14.91
CA ALA A 229 -26.30 -16.62 14.68
C ALA A 229 -25.99 -17.37 16.00
N GLY A 230 -25.78 -16.63 17.10
CA GLY A 230 -25.50 -17.18 18.44
C GLY A 230 -26.73 -17.60 19.25
N GLY A 231 -27.95 -17.40 18.73
CA GLY A 231 -29.19 -17.84 19.39
C GLY A 231 -29.67 -16.98 20.56
N ALA A 232 -29.18 -15.75 20.70
CA ALA A 232 -29.70 -14.81 21.70
C ALA A 232 -30.95 -14.12 21.16
N ALA A 233 -32.11 -14.74 21.40
CA ALA A 233 -33.41 -14.08 21.42
C ALA A 233 -33.59 -13.28 22.70
#